data_AF-A0A4R1JRW7-F1
#
_entry.id   AF-A0A4R1JRW7-F1
#
_cell.length_a   1.000
_cell.length_b   1.000
_cell.length_c   1.000
_cell.angle_alpha   90.00
_cell.angle_beta   90.00
_cell.angle_gamma   90.00
#
_symmetry.space_group_name_H-M   'P 1'
#
loop_
_entity.id
_entity.type
_entity.pdbx_description
1 polymer ?
#
loop_
_entity_poly.entity_id
_entity_poly.type
_entity_poly.pdbx_seq_one_letter_code
_entity_poly.pdbx_strand_id
1 'polypeptide(L)'
;MKNLLLITVAFLCLKSYSQKQPFPANVVFTNGLMATNKNSQDAQNNYDTWKTNFVEACSNGRYRIKFDDPSQTVSEGIGYGMLLAAYATDKTLFDGLWLYYKDNVNSNGVMNWKINGCSGINGANGATDAELDAAFALIVADYQWGSTGVINYKNDAKTLITAIKAHEVEANTFVLKPGDQFGGSQITNPSYFSPAYYRVFGTFTNDATFWNQVAAKSYTIINSNLTVNNAVGGLVSDWCQASGAYSSQASGYNREGKTYTYDAARTPWRIAVDYLWYGNADAKAYAKKSSDFVRLNLGGSSNIKDGYNQNGTLIGQWHNATFVGAFACAAMAGENQTHLNASYTDLNQLNEPNSYFNHTLKTLYSFLLTGNFYLPETKNLSTGDFDVEKSTVTLYPNPSNDKFTVSAPENSIVSVISAEGKIILEQKTTTENTEINLANYSSGLYLIKITNGNKSITKKVLLK
;
A
#
# COMPACT_ATOMS: atom_id res chain seq x y z
N MET A 1 34.53 4.87 -57.38
CA MET A 1 34.48 4.84 -55.90
C MET A 1 33.04 5.05 -55.46
N LYS A 2 32.32 3.98 -55.09
CA LYS A 2 31.02 4.06 -54.41
C LYS A 2 31.20 3.34 -53.08
N ASN A 3 31.35 4.11 -52.00
CA ASN A 3 31.43 3.58 -50.65
C ASN A 3 30.03 3.16 -50.21
N LEU A 4 29.83 1.85 -50.04
CA LEU A 4 28.62 1.27 -49.47
C LEU A 4 28.78 1.32 -47.95
N LEU A 5 28.06 2.23 -47.29
CA LEU A 5 28.01 2.34 -45.83
C LEU A 5 27.09 1.23 -45.30
N LEU A 6 27.65 0.20 -44.69
CA LEU A 6 26.88 -0.82 -43.97
C LEU A 6 26.44 -0.23 -42.62
N ILE A 7 25.16 0.12 -42.50
CA ILE A 7 24.55 0.47 -41.20
C ILE A 7 24.21 -0.85 -40.49
N THR A 8 25.02 -1.22 -39.50
CA THR A 8 24.71 -2.34 -38.61
C THR A 8 23.71 -1.85 -37.57
N VAL A 9 22.43 -2.16 -37.76
CA VAL A 9 21.40 -1.94 -36.73
C VAL A 9 21.57 -3.02 -35.67
N ALA A 10 22.21 -2.68 -34.55
CA ALA A 10 22.23 -3.52 -33.38
C ALA A 10 20.81 -3.56 -32.78
N PHE A 11 20.08 -4.66 -32.99
CA PHE A 11 18.87 -4.94 -32.23
C PHE A 11 19.28 -5.19 -30.76
N LEU A 12 19.17 -4.16 -29.94
CA LEU A 12 19.13 -4.32 -28.48
C LEU A 12 17.86 -5.13 -28.17
N CYS A 13 18.01 -6.43 -27.92
CA CYS A 13 16.98 -7.26 -27.31
C CYS A 13 16.74 -6.74 -25.88
N LEU A 14 15.86 -5.74 -25.75
CA LEU A 14 15.28 -5.39 -24.46
C LEU A 14 14.48 -6.62 -24.01
N LYS A 15 14.86 -7.19 -22.86
CA LYS A 15 14.05 -8.23 -22.22
C LYS A 15 12.73 -7.56 -21.79
N SER A 16 11.69 -7.75 -22.59
CA SER A 16 10.33 -7.36 -22.20
C SER A 16 9.76 -8.43 -21.29
N TYR A 17 9.48 -8.06 -20.04
CA TYR A 17 8.72 -8.90 -19.15
C TYR A 17 7.23 -8.61 -19.38
N SER A 18 6.39 -9.64 -19.38
CA SER A 18 4.94 -9.43 -19.37
C SER A 18 4.58 -8.73 -18.06
N GLN A 19 3.92 -7.57 -18.16
CA GLN A 19 3.54 -6.76 -17.01
C GLN A 19 2.05 -6.40 -17.09
N LYS A 20 1.34 -6.50 -15.98
CA LYS A 20 -0.12 -6.32 -15.92
C LYS A 20 -0.56 -4.85 -16.04
N GLN A 21 0.15 -3.94 -15.40
CA GLN A 21 -0.15 -2.52 -15.34
C GLN A 21 1.12 -1.70 -15.66
N PRO A 22 1.26 -1.16 -16.88
CA PRO A 22 2.40 -0.34 -17.24
C PRO A 22 2.40 1.02 -16.51
N PHE A 23 3.59 1.62 -16.37
CA PHE A 23 3.72 3.02 -16.00
C PHE A 23 3.58 3.91 -17.25
N PRO A 24 2.90 5.06 -17.19
CA PRO A 24 2.09 5.52 -16.06
C PRO A 24 0.75 4.79 -15.97
N ALA A 25 0.33 4.44 -14.75
CA ALA A 25 -0.96 3.82 -14.50
C ALA A 25 -2.12 4.81 -14.57
N ASN A 26 -1.89 6.08 -14.18
CA ASN A 26 -2.89 7.17 -14.20
C ASN A 26 -4.25 6.80 -13.56
N VAL A 27 -4.22 6.04 -12.47
CA VAL A 27 -5.44 5.63 -11.76
C VAL A 27 -6.12 6.86 -11.16
N VAL A 28 -7.43 6.97 -11.37
CA VAL A 28 -8.28 7.93 -10.67
C VAL A 28 -8.80 7.27 -9.41
N PHE A 29 -8.41 7.79 -8.25
CA PHE A 29 -8.94 7.29 -6.98
C PHE A 29 -10.43 7.59 -6.85
N THR A 30 -11.20 6.62 -6.38
CA THR A 30 -12.65 6.77 -6.14
C THR A 30 -12.95 7.59 -4.90
N ASN A 31 -11.99 7.67 -3.97
CA ASN A 31 -12.07 8.49 -2.76
C ASN A 31 -11.09 9.67 -2.86
N GLY A 32 -11.51 10.83 -2.35
CA GLY A 32 -10.67 12.03 -2.28
C GLY A 32 -10.56 12.81 -3.59
N LEU A 33 -9.70 13.81 -3.54
CA LEU A 33 -9.37 14.72 -4.63
C LEU A 33 -8.06 14.27 -5.29
N MET A 34 -7.92 14.63 -6.56
CA MET A 34 -6.63 14.59 -7.25
C MET A 34 -6.32 15.97 -7.79
N ALA A 35 -5.05 16.36 -7.82
CA ALA A 35 -4.65 17.63 -8.42
C ALA A 35 -5.10 17.66 -9.90
N THR A 36 -5.68 18.79 -10.34
CA THR A 36 -6.14 18.94 -11.73
C THR A 36 -4.98 19.22 -12.67
N ASN A 37 -3.88 19.74 -12.13
CA ASN A 37 -2.60 19.99 -12.82
C ASN A 37 -1.59 18.85 -12.67
N LYS A 38 -2.01 17.67 -12.18
CA LYS A 38 -1.13 16.50 -12.08
C LYS A 38 -0.62 16.06 -13.44
N ASN A 39 0.64 15.63 -13.49
CA ASN A 39 1.27 15.13 -14.70
C ASN A 39 2.19 13.94 -14.36
N SER A 40 1.89 12.77 -14.90
CA SER A 40 2.69 11.57 -14.67
C SER A 40 4.11 11.66 -15.24
N GLN A 41 4.38 12.60 -16.15
CA GLN A 41 5.75 12.89 -16.58
C GLN A 41 6.60 13.48 -15.43
N ASP A 42 6.01 14.27 -14.53
CA ASP A 42 6.72 14.78 -13.35
C ASP A 42 7.15 13.60 -12.45
N ALA A 43 6.25 12.63 -12.26
CA ALA A 43 6.54 11.40 -11.52
C ALA A 43 7.65 10.56 -12.19
N GLN A 44 7.60 10.38 -13.52
CA GLN A 44 8.65 9.68 -14.27
C GLN A 44 10.01 10.38 -14.12
N ASN A 45 10.06 11.70 -14.28
CA ASN A 45 11.30 12.47 -14.19
C ASN A 45 11.93 12.37 -12.78
N ASN A 46 11.10 12.41 -11.73
CA ASN A 46 11.57 12.19 -10.36
C ASN A 46 12.12 10.76 -10.18
N TYR A 47 11.47 9.73 -10.76
CA TYR A 47 11.99 8.36 -10.71
C TYR A 47 13.33 8.21 -11.44
N ASP A 48 13.47 8.77 -12.63
CA ASP A 48 14.70 8.69 -13.42
C ASP A 48 15.87 9.39 -12.72
N THR A 49 15.59 10.55 -12.11
CA THR A 49 16.57 11.30 -11.31
C THR A 49 16.96 10.51 -10.05
N TRP A 50 15.98 9.99 -9.31
CA TRP A 50 16.19 9.15 -8.14
C TRP A 50 17.04 7.92 -8.47
N LYS A 51 16.69 7.21 -9.55
CA LYS A 51 17.38 6.00 -9.98
C LYS A 51 18.84 6.32 -10.34
N THR A 52 19.07 7.41 -11.06
CA THR A 52 20.42 7.85 -11.44
C THR A 52 21.27 8.18 -10.21
N ASN A 53 20.69 8.84 -9.21
CA ASN A 53 21.45 9.39 -8.09
C ASN A 53 21.66 8.40 -6.95
N PHE A 54 20.71 7.49 -6.70
CA PHE A 54 20.72 6.67 -5.49
C PHE A 54 20.87 5.17 -5.73
N VAL A 55 20.53 4.64 -6.90
CA VAL A 55 20.72 3.21 -7.19
C VAL A 55 22.19 2.93 -7.47
N GLU A 56 22.73 1.92 -6.79
CA GLU A 56 24.07 1.40 -7.06
C GLU A 56 24.01 -0.10 -7.30
N ALA A 57 24.69 -0.57 -8.36
CA ALA A 57 24.80 -1.98 -8.67
C ALA A 57 25.83 -2.66 -7.76
N CYS A 58 25.45 -3.82 -7.23
CA CYS A 58 26.32 -4.74 -6.50
C CYS A 58 26.62 -5.98 -7.37
N SER A 59 27.46 -6.88 -6.85
CA SER A 59 27.75 -8.16 -7.51
C SER A 59 26.50 -9.05 -7.65
N ASN A 60 26.52 -10.00 -8.58
CA ASN A 60 25.49 -11.03 -8.73
C ASN A 60 24.05 -10.51 -8.94
N GLY A 61 23.92 -9.38 -9.63
CA GLY A 61 22.62 -8.78 -9.98
C GLY A 61 21.87 -8.18 -8.78
N ARG A 62 22.57 -7.86 -7.69
CA ARG A 62 22.00 -7.11 -6.57
C ARG A 62 22.09 -5.62 -6.85
N TYR A 63 21.14 -4.87 -6.29
CA TYR A 63 21.20 -3.42 -6.26
C TYR A 63 21.01 -2.96 -4.82
N ARG A 64 21.56 -1.80 -4.48
CA ARG A 64 21.31 -1.11 -3.22
C ARG A 64 20.88 0.33 -3.48
N ILE A 65 20.33 0.97 -2.45
CA ILE A 65 20.02 2.40 -2.46
C ILE A 65 21.04 3.11 -1.55
N LYS A 66 21.79 4.07 -2.11
CA LYS A 66 22.72 4.92 -1.36
C LYS A 66 21.94 5.81 -0.39
N PHE A 67 22.37 5.81 0.86
CA PHE A 67 21.85 6.70 1.91
C PHE A 67 22.52 8.09 1.84
N ASP A 68 22.22 8.98 2.79
CA ASP A 68 22.85 10.31 2.89
C ASP A 68 24.38 10.21 3.01
N ASP A 69 24.87 9.25 3.79
CA ASP A 69 26.23 8.74 3.60
C ASP A 69 26.19 7.71 2.46
N PRO A 70 26.76 8.00 1.28
CA PRO A 70 26.66 7.13 0.13
C PRO A 70 27.41 5.80 0.30
N SER A 71 28.29 5.69 1.30
CA SER A 71 28.94 4.42 1.67
C SER A 71 28.00 3.46 2.41
N GLN A 72 26.80 3.92 2.77
CA GLN A 72 25.83 3.18 3.56
C GLN A 72 24.51 2.99 2.82
N THR A 73 23.74 2.03 3.28
CA THR A 73 22.37 1.74 2.86
C THR A 73 21.55 1.43 4.11
N VAL A 74 20.34 1.96 4.18
CA VAL A 74 19.36 1.62 5.23
C VAL A 74 18.24 0.77 4.66
N SER A 75 17.64 -0.11 5.46
CA SER A 75 16.52 -0.96 5.03
C SER A 75 15.34 -0.14 4.51
N GLU A 76 15.08 1.02 5.12
CA GLU A 76 14.08 2.00 4.67
C GLU A 76 14.26 2.36 3.18
N GLY A 77 15.50 2.66 2.77
CA GLY A 77 15.82 2.98 1.39
C GLY A 77 15.59 1.82 0.44
N ILE A 78 15.83 0.58 0.89
CA ILE A 78 15.50 -0.63 0.13
C ILE A 78 13.99 -0.79 -0.02
N GLY A 79 13.22 -0.61 1.05
CA GLY A 79 11.75 -0.64 1.01
C GLY A 79 11.19 0.41 0.03
N TYR A 80 11.64 1.66 0.12
CA TYR A 80 11.28 2.74 -0.81
C TYR A 80 11.67 2.40 -2.25
N GLY A 81 12.89 1.92 -2.47
CA GLY A 81 13.36 1.54 -3.80
C GLY A 81 12.56 0.39 -4.41
N MET A 82 12.16 -0.59 -3.61
CA MET A 82 11.30 -1.69 -4.06
C MET A 82 9.92 -1.18 -4.47
N LEU A 83 9.30 -0.28 -3.69
CA LEU A 83 8.03 0.35 -4.06
C LEU A 83 8.15 1.11 -5.39
N LEU A 84 9.15 1.98 -5.49
CA LEU A 84 9.40 2.78 -6.68
C LEU A 84 9.62 1.89 -7.91
N ALA A 85 10.48 0.87 -7.81
CA ALA A 85 10.77 -0.04 -8.91
C ALA A 85 9.54 -0.85 -9.33
N ALA A 86 8.73 -1.34 -8.39
CA ALA A 86 7.52 -2.11 -8.69
C ALA A 86 6.48 -1.26 -9.46
N TYR A 87 6.21 -0.04 -8.98
CA TYR A 87 5.25 0.86 -9.64
C TYR A 87 5.78 1.46 -10.94
N ALA A 88 7.09 1.74 -11.05
CA ALA A 88 7.74 2.16 -12.29
C ALA A 88 7.93 1.01 -13.30
N THR A 89 7.53 -0.21 -12.93
CA THR A 89 7.60 -1.43 -13.76
C THR A 89 9.03 -1.87 -14.10
N ASP A 90 9.98 -1.53 -13.22
CA ASP A 90 11.40 -1.83 -13.35
C ASP A 90 11.77 -3.14 -12.66
N LYS A 91 11.43 -4.25 -13.33
CA LYS A 91 11.59 -5.60 -12.77
C LYS A 91 13.03 -5.93 -12.39
N THR A 92 14.01 -5.52 -13.21
CA THR A 92 15.43 -5.82 -12.96
C THR A 92 15.92 -5.17 -11.69
N LEU A 93 15.58 -3.89 -11.48
CA LEU A 93 15.91 -3.19 -10.25
C LEU A 93 15.18 -3.81 -9.06
N PHE A 94 13.88 -4.08 -9.19
CA PHE A 94 13.09 -4.69 -8.12
C PHE A 94 13.69 -6.02 -7.65
N ASP A 95 13.95 -6.94 -8.58
CA ASP A 95 14.49 -8.27 -8.27
C ASP A 95 15.83 -8.17 -7.55
N GLY A 96 16.72 -7.27 -7.99
CA GLY A 96 18.02 -7.12 -7.37
C GLY A 96 18.00 -6.39 -6.02
N LEU A 97 17.06 -5.47 -5.79
CA LEU A 97 16.82 -4.87 -4.47
C LEU A 97 16.27 -5.92 -3.48
N TRP A 98 15.34 -6.76 -3.93
CA TRP A 98 14.80 -7.84 -3.08
C TRP A 98 15.86 -8.90 -2.74
N LEU A 99 16.71 -9.25 -3.70
CA LEU A 99 17.84 -10.15 -3.42
C LEU A 99 18.83 -9.53 -2.44
N TYR A 100 19.11 -8.22 -2.55
CA TYR A 100 19.92 -7.50 -1.57
C TYR A 100 19.26 -7.47 -0.18
N TYR A 101 17.95 -7.28 -0.10
CA TYR A 101 17.20 -7.39 1.16
C TYR A 101 17.43 -8.76 1.81
N LYS A 102 17.23 -9.85 1.04
CA LYS A 102 17.40 -11.23 1.52
C LYS A 102 18.83 -11.57 1.94
N ASP A 103 19.83 -11.00 1.27
CA ASP A 103 21.24 -11.21 1.62
C ASP A 103 21.60 -10.57 3.00
N ASN A 104 20.75 -9.70 3.54
CA ASN A 104 21.00 -8.89 4.74
C ASN A 104 19.98 -9.09 5.88
N VAL A 105 19.19 -10.17 5.85
CA VAL A 105 18.21 -10.47 6.92
C VAL A 105 18.87 -10.97 8.21
N ASN A 106 18.24 -10.68 9.34
CA ASN A 106 18.60 -11.21 10.64
C ASN A 106 17.92 -12.58 10.90
N SER A 107 18.07 -13.13 12.11
CA SER A 107 17.51 -14.44 12.48
C SER A 107 15.98 -14.48 12.54
N ASN A 108 15.30 -13.32 12.62
CA ASN A 108 13.84 -13.22 12.59
C ASN A 108 13.29 -13.06 11.16
N GLY A 109 14.16 -13.06 10.15
CA GLY A 109 13.76 -12.94 8.74
C GLY A 109 13.43 -11.53 8.28
N VAL A 110 13.82 -10.51 9.05
CA VAL A 110 13.70 -9.08 8.69
C VAL A 110 15.08 -8.48 8.41
N MET A 111 15.16 -7.43 7.60
CA MET A 111 16.45 -6.89 7.15
C MET A 111 17.16 -6.10 8.26
N ASN A 112 18.47 -6.31 8.44
CA ASN A 112 19.26 -5.44 9.32
C ASN A 112 19.21 -3.99 8.81
N TRP A 113 18.85 -3.05 9.68
CA TRP A 113 18.44 -1.71 9.27
C TRP A 113 19.54 -0.88 8.62
N LYS A 114 20.83 -1.24 8.78
CA LYS A 114 21.94 -0.51 8.17
C LYS A 114 23.10 -1.39 7.72
N ILE A 115 23.51 -1.21 6.47
CA ILE A 115 24.56 -1.98 5.78
C ILE A 115 25.63 -1.04 5.21
N ASN A 116 26.89 -1.46 5.25
CA ASN A 116 28.02 -0.80 4.59
C ASN A 116 28.01 -1.12 3.09
N GLY A 117 27.37 -0.28 2.29
CA GLY A 117 27.35 -0.43 0.84
C GLY A 117 26.75 -1.78 0.41
N CYS A 118 27.50 -2.57 -0.35
CA CYS A 118 27.00 -3.85 -0.87
C CYS A 118 26.98 -4.99 0.16
N SER A 119 27.65 -4.86 1.31
CA SER A 119 27.71 -5.92 2.33
C SER A 119 28.31 -5.44 3.65
N GLY A 120 27.96 -6.09 4.75
CA GLY A 120 28.58 -5.84 6.06
C GLY A 120 27.67 -5.01 6.93
N ILE A 121 27.08 -5.67 7.92
CA ILE A 121 26.10 -5.07 8.83
C ILE A 121 26.78 -3.98 9.66
N ASN A 122 26.21 -2.78 9.63
CA ASN A 122 26.62 -1.63 10.46
C ASN A 122 25.62 -1.38 11.60
N GLY A 123 24.34 -1.64 11.34
CA GLY A 123 23.25 -1.57 12.31
C GLY A 123 22.40 -2.82 12.20
N ALA A 124 22.40 -3.63 13.26
CA ALA A 124 21.67 -4.89 13.32
C ALA A 124 20.19 -4.66 13.68
N ASN A 125 19.36 -5.68 13.37
CA ASN A 125 17.91 -5.73 13.63
C ASN A 125 17.06 -4.91 12.65
N GLY A 126 15.77 -5.24 12.58
CA GLY A 126 14.78 -4.66 11.68
C GLY A 126 14.32 -3.26 12.09
N ALA A 127 13.81 -2.54 11.11
CA ALA A 127 13.14 -1.25 11.25
C ALA A 127 11.80 -1.35 10.52
N THR A 128 10.72 -1.42 11.28
CA THR A 128 9.46 -2.01 10.82
C THR A 128 8.85 -1.30 9.61
N ASP A 129 9.08 -0.01 9.42
CA ASP A 129 8.64 0.68 8.20
C ASP A 129 9.24 0.10 6.91
N ALA A 130 10.51 -0.30 6.94
CA ALA A 130 11.17 -0.95 5.81
C ALA A 130 10.53 -2.31 5.48
N GLU A 131 10.24 -3.10 6.50
CA GLU A 131 9.60 -4.40 6.36
C GLU A 131 8.17 -4.25 5.77
N LEU A 132 7.40 -3.26 6.25
CA LEU A 132 6.07 -2.94 5.73
C LEU A 132 6.12 -2.55 4.24
N ASP A 133 7.08 -1.71 3.86
CA ASP A 133 7.27 -1.27 2.48
C ASP A 133 7.71 -2.41 1.57
N ALA A 134 8.70 -3.21 1.98
CA ALA A 134 9.18 -4.36 1.21
C ALA A 134 8.09 -5.41 1.03
N ALA A 135 7.32 -5.73 2.08
CA ALA A 135 6.21 -6.66 2.01
C ALA A 135 5.12 -6.18 1.05
N PHE A 136 4.75 -4.90 1.12
CA PHE A 136 3.77 -4.34 0.20
C PHE A 136 4.29 -4.30 -1.25
N ALA A 137 5.56 -3.93 -1.45
CA ALA A 137 6.18 -3.92 -2.77
C ALA A 137 6.23 -5.32 -3.42
N LEU A 138 6.43 -6.39 -2.64
CA LEU A 138 6.31 -7.78 -3.13
C LEU A 138 4.89 -8.13 -3.59
N ILE A 139 3.85 -7.59 -2.94
CA ILE A 139 2.46 -7.77 -3.40
C ILE A 139 2.25 -7.04 -4.73
N VAL A 140 2.79 -5.83 -4.89
CA VAL A 140 2.75 -5.10 -6.16
C VAL A 140 3.51 -5.87 -7.25
N ALA A 141 4.65 -6.48 -6.93
CA ALA A 141 5.42 -7.33 -7.84
C ALA A 141 4.67 -8.61 -8.26
N ASP A 142 3.97 -9.30 -7.34
CA ASP A 142 3.10 -10.43 -7.68
C ASP A 142 1.97 -10.00 -8.63
N TYR A 143 1.37 -8.84 -8.38
CA TYR A 143 0.36 -8.28 -9.29
C TYR A 143 0.95 -7.96 -10.66
N GLN A 144 2.18 -7.42 -10.70
CA GLN A 144 2.79 -6.99 -11.95
C GLN A 144 3.26 -8.12 -12.83
N TRP A 145 4.01 -9.06 -12.25
CA TRP A 145 4.79 -10.04 -13.00
C TRP A 145 4.39 -11.48 -12.69
N GLY A 146 3.48 -11.70 -11.72
CA GLY A 146 3.14 -13.03 -11.21
C GLY A 146 4.30 -13.67 -10.45
N SER A 147 4.05 -14.84 -9.86
CA SER A 147 5.00 -15.52 -8.96
C SER A 147 5.45 -16.90 -9.44
N THR A 148 5.49 -17.11 -10.76
CA THR A 148 5.96 -18.36 -11.38
C THR A 148 7.42 -18.30 -11.86
N GLY A 149 8.07 -17.13 -11.70
CA GLY A 149 9.48 -16.92 -12.07
C GLY A 149 10.47 -17.41 -11.02
N VAL A 150 11.73 -16.99 -11.16
CA VAL A 150 12.83 -17.32 -10.24
C VAL A 150 12.56 -16.82 -8.82
N ILE A 151 11.94 -15.63 -8.70
CA ILE A 151 11.50 -15.08 -7.42
C ILE A 151 10.00 -15.31 -7.32
N ASN A 152 9.57 -15.95 -6.25
CA ASN A 152 8.16 -16.16 -5.93
C ASN A 152 7.69 -15.02 -5.02
N TYR A 153 7.33 -13.88 -5.61
CA TYR A 153 6.96 -12.67 -4.87
C TYR A 153 5.81 -12.91 -3.89
N LYS A 154 4.82 -13.73 -4.26
CA LYS A 154 3.69 -14.10 -3.40
C LYS A 154 4.13 -14.84 -2.14
N ASN A 155 4.98 -15.85 -2.29
CA ASN A 155 5.49 -16.60 -1.14
C ASN A 155 6.40 -15.74 -0.28
N ASP A 156 7.26 -14.96 -0.90
CA ASP A 156 8.19 -14.06 -0.22
C ASP A 156 7.42 -12.98 0.57
N ALA A 157 6.36 -12.38 -0.01
CA ALA A 157 5.46 -11.46 0.68
C ALA A 157 4.79 -12.12 1.90
N LYS A 158 4.21 -13.32 1.73
CA LYS A 158 3.57 -14.03 2.84
C LYS A 158 4.53 -14.36 3.97
N THR A 159 5.76 -14.73 3.62
CA THR A 159 6.83 -15.02 4.58
C THR A 159 7.19 -13.78 5.39
N LEU A 160 7.42 -12.65 4.70
CA LEU A 160 7.75 -11.39 5.36
C LEU A 160 6.59 -10.86 6.21
N ILE A 161 5.35 -10.90 5.73
CA ILE A 161 4.15 -10.52 6.50
C ILE A 161 4.01 -11.36 7.77
N THR A 162 4.35 -12.66 7.70
CA THR A 162 4.37 -13.55 8.87
C THR A 162 5.44 -13.12 9.88
N ALA A 163 6.64 -12.76 9.42
CA ALA A 163 7.71 -12.25 10.27
C ALA A 163 7.32 -10.93 10.95
N ILE A 164 6.74 -9.97 10.21
CA ILE A 164 6.22 -8.70 10.74
C ILE A 164 5.20 -8.97 11.84
N LYS A 165 4.21 -9.84 11.57
CA LYS A 165 3.19 -10.20 12.57
C LYS A 165 3.80 -10.81 13.84
N ALA A 166 4.79 -11.69 13.69
CA ALA A 166 5.40 -12.41 14.80
C ALA A 166 6.34 -11.55 15.65
N HIS A 167 7.08 -10.63 15.02
CA HIS A 167 8.20 -9.96 15.67
C HIS A 167 8.03 -8.43 15.78
N GLU A 168 7.19 -7.82 14.94
CA GLU A 168 7.07 -6.36 14.83
C GLU A 168 5.67 -5.84 15.20
N VAL A 169 4.78 -6.72 15.62
CA VAL A 169 3.51 -6.35 16.26
C VAL A 169 3.54 -6.84 17.69
N GLU A 170 3.31 -5.95 18.65
CA GLU A 170 3.21 -6.31 20.06
C GLU A 170 1.99 -7.20 20.30
N ALA A 171 2.24 -8.39 20.85
CA ALA A 171 1.20 -9.39 21.10
C ALA A 171 0.11 -8.86 22.04
N ASN A 172 -1.14 -9.20 21.75
CA ASN A 172 -2.35 -8.85 22.51
C ASN A 172 -2.75 -7.36 22.52
N THR A 173 -1.88 -6.44 22.11
CA THR A 173 -2.17 -5.00 22.08
C THR A 173 -2.31 -4.44 20.67
N PHE A 174 -1.79 -5.17 19.67
CA PHE A 174 -1.74 -4.81 18.25
C PHE A 174 -0.95 -3.53 17.97
N VAL A 175 -0.12 -3.09 18.92
CA VAL A 175 0.75 -1.92 18.73
C VAL A 175 1.86 -2.33 17.79
N LEU A 176 2.03 -1.59 16.68
CA LEU A 176 3.17 -1.75 15.82
C LEU A 176 4.44 -1.37 16.60
N LYS A 177 5.40 -2.28 16.66
CA LYS A 177 6.73 -2.01 17.18
C LYS A 177 7.53 -1.23 16.12
N PRO A 178 8.54 -0.46 16.52
CA PRO A 178 9.45 0.20 15.59
C PRO A 178 10.52 -0.72 15.00
N GLY A 179 10.71 -1.92 15.56
CA GLY A 179 11.59 -2.94 15.04
C GLY A 179 11.34 -4.29 15.73
N ASP A 180 11.97 -5.34 15.22
CA ASP A 180 11.76 -6.70 15.70
C ASP A 180 12.26 -6.95 17.14
N GLN A 181 13.26 -6.20 17.60
CA GLN A 181 13.87 -6.38 18.92
C GLN A 181 13.38 -5.44 20.03
N PHE A 182 12.60 -4.40 19.72
CA PHE A 182 12.26 -3.36 20.72
C PHE A 182 10.91 -2.67 20.48
N GLY A 183 10.49 -1.86 21.45
CA GLY A 183 9.31 -1.01 21.39
C GLY A 183 7.97 -1.71 21.64
N GLY A 184 6.89 -1.19 21.05
CA GLY A 184 5.52 -1.59 21.34
C GLY A 184 4.80 -0.51 22.14
N SER A 185 4.05 -0.87 23.18
CA SER A 185 3.24 0.08 23.95
C SER A 185 4.05 1.20 24.61
N GLN A 186 5.32 0.95 24.92
CA GLN A 186 6.22 1.92 25.58
C GLN A 186 6.92 2.87 24.61
N ILE A 187 7.08 2.49 23.34
CA ILE A 187 7.62 3.36 22.29
C ILE A 187 7.26 2.81 20.91
N THR A 188 6.65 3.66 20.11
CA THR A 188 6.27 3.42 18.71
C THR A 188 6.43 4.72 17.92
N ASN A 189 6.38 4.62 16.59
CA ASN A 189 6.62 5.72 15.67
C ASN A 189 5.40 5.89 14.75
N PRO A 190 4.62 6.97 14.87
CA PRO A 190 3.44 7.23 14.05
C PRO A 190 3.72 7.21 12.53
N SER A 191 4.93 7.54 12.10
CA SER A 191 5.30 7.57 10.69
C SER A 191 5.41 6.19 10.05
N TYR A 192 5.51 5.14 10.87
CA TYR A 192 5.55 3.75 10.41
C TYR A 192 4.14 3.20 10.20
N PHE A 193 3.11 3.87 10.75
CA PHE A 193 1.75 3.39 10.66
C PHE A 193 1.22 3.46 9.23
N SER A 194 1.02 2.28 8.63
CA SER A 194 0.52 2.11 7.26
C SER A 194 -0.78 1.32 7.22
N PRO A 195 -1.92 1.84 7.76
CA PRO A 195 -3.20 1.12 7.83
C PRO A 195 -3.67 0.51 6.51
N ALA A 196 -3.45 1.20 5.39
CA ALA A 196 -3.77 0.70 4.07
C ALA A 196 -3.03 -0.63 3.77
N TYR A 197 -1.75 -0.71 4.12
CA TYR A 197 -0.94 -1.91 3.88
C TYR A 197 -1.39 -3.05 4.76
N TYR A 198 -1.78 -2.78 6.01
CA TYR A 198 -2.33 -3.82 6.89
C TYR A 198 -3.60 -4.43 6.30
N ARG A 199 -4.51 -3.62 5.74
CA ARG A 199 -5.71 -4.15 5.06
C ARG A 199 -5.36 -5.00 3.86
N VAL A 200 -4.34 -4.60 3.10
CA VAL A 200 -3.81 -5.40 1.99
C VAL A 200 -3.22 -6.71 2.51
N PHE A 201 -2.43 -6.68 3.59
CA PHE A 201 -1.83 -7.88 4.19
C PHE A 201 -2.90 -8.84 4.71
N GLY A 202 -3.91 -8.33 5.41
CA GLY A 202 -5.05 -9.10 5.89
C GLY A 202 -5.82 -9.77 4.77
N THR A 203 -6.02 -9.07 3.65
CA THR A 203 -6.59 -9.68 2.45
C THR A 203 -5.64 -10.74 1.89
N PHE A 204 -4.39 -10.39 1.59
CA PHE A 204 -3.40 -11.24 0.91
C PHE A 204 -3.04 -12.52 1.67
N THR A 205 -3.16 -12.49 3.00
CA THR A 205 -2.87 -13.62 3.90
C THR A 205 -4.11 -14.31 4.47
N ASN A 206 -5.32 -13.86 4.11
CA ASN A 206 -6.58 -14.30 4.70
C ASN A 206 -6.64 -14.15 6.23
N ASP A 207 -6.09 -13.04 6.74
CA ASP A 207 -6.03 -12.71 8.16
C ASP A 207 -6.52 -11.26 8.42
N ALA A 208 -7.62 -10.90 7.76
CA ALA A 208 -8.20 -9.56 7.82
C ALA A 208 -8.52 -9.12 9.26
N THR A 209 -8.99 -10.03 10.12
CA THR A 209 -9.33 -9.71 11.51
C THR A 209 -8.13 -9.22 12.31
N PHE A 210 -6.96 -9.86 12.19
CA PHE A 210 -5.77 -9.43 12.90
C PHE A 210 -5.28 -8.07 12.38
N TRP A 211 -5.09 -7.95 11.07
CA TRP A 211 -4.50 -6.74 10.49
C TRP A 211 -5.42 -5.52 10.59
N ASN A 212 -6.74 -5.71 10.59
CA ASN A 212 -7.68 -4.62 10.88
C ASN A 212 -7.56 -4.12 12.33
N GLN A 213 -7.19 -4.98 13.30
CA GLN A 213 -6.92 -4.54 14.67
C GLN A 213 -5.64 -3.72 14.77
N VAL A 214 -4.59 -4.08 14.03
CA VAL A 214 -3.37 -3.26 13.91
C VAL A 214 -3.69 -1.89 13.30
N ALA A 215 -4.47 -1.85 12.22
CA ALA A 215 -4.93 -0.60 11.61
C ALA A 215 -5.74 0.28 12.57
N ALA A 216 -6.71 -0.29 13.27
CA ALA A 216 -7.52 0.43 14.26
C ALA A 216 -6.67 0.95 15.43
N LYS A 217 -5.68 0.15 15.88
CA LYS A 217 -4.76 0.55 16.94
C LYS A 217 -3.88 1.72 16.51
N SER A 218 -3.38 1.74 15.27
CA SER A 218 -2.65 2.89 14.73
C SER A 218 -3.45 4.19 14.80
N TYR A 219 -4.72 4.19 14.40
CA TYR A 219 -5.59 5.38 14.51
C TYR A 219 -5.85 5.78 15.97
N THR A 220 -6.03 4.81 16.86
CA THR A 220 -6.19 5.06 18.29
C THR A 220 -4.97 5.79 18.86
N ILE A 221 -3.75 5.35 18.52
CA ILE A 221 -2.50 5.95 18.99
C ILE A 221 -2.31 7.34 18.38
N ILE A 222 -2.54 7.52 17.07
CA ILE A 222 -2.47 8.83 16.41
C ILE A 222 -3.41 9.83 17.09
N ASN A 223 -4.68 9.47 17.26
CA ASN A 223 -5.65 10.35 17.90
C ASN A 223 -5.27 10.67 19.35
N SER A 224 -4.80 9.67 20.10
CA SER A 224 -4.33 9.88 21.47
C SER A 224 -3.10 10.80 21.52
N ASN A 225 -2.16 10.66 20.59
CA ASN A 225 -0.98 11.52 20.52
C ASN A 225 -1.33 12.97 20.22
N LEU A 226 -2.28 13.20 19.31
CA LEU A 226 -2.76 14.54 19.03
C LEU A 226 -3.50 15.14 20.25
N THR A 227 -4.35 14.37 20.92
CA THR A 227 -5.14 14.85 22.04
C THR A 227 -4.31 15.07 23.31
N VAL A 228 -3.53 14.08 23.74
CA VAL A 228 -2.76 14.13 25.00
C VAL A 228 -1.72 15.25 24.98
N ASN A 229 -1.13 15.53 23.81
CA ASN A 229 -0.09 16.54 23.68
C ASN A 229 -0.61 17.90 23.16
N ASN A 230 -1.93 18.09 23.09
CA ASN A 230 -2.57 19.32 22.58
C ASN A 230 -2.03 19.75 21.20
N ALA A 231 -1.88 18.79 20.29
CA ALA A 231 -1.31 19.04 18.98
C ALA A 231 -2.26 19.84 18.08
N VAL A 232 -1.69 20.75 17.29
CA VAL A 232 -2.41 21.50 16.25
C VAL A 232 -2.43 20.68 14.97
N GLY A 233 -3.61 20.62 14.32
CA GLY A 233 -3.77 19.92 13.06
C GLY A 233 -3.44 18.42 13.17
N GLY A 234 -2.62 17.93 12.24
CA GLY A 234 -2.14 16.55 12.20
C GLY A 234 -0.70 16.39 12.69
N LEU A 235 -0.17 17.30 13.50
CA LEU A 235 1.23 17.28 13.94
C LEU A 235 1.48 16.23 15.04
N VAL A 236 1.58 14.95 14.64
CA VAL A 236 2.04 13.87 15.53
C VAL A 236 3.50 14.05 15.93
N SER A 237 3.91 13.50 17.06
CA SER A 237 5.33 13.47 17.44
C SER A 237 6.07 12.34 16.71
N ASP A 238 7.38 12.49 16.50
CA ASP A 238 8.22 11.47 15.86
C ASP A 238 8.12 10.12 16.61
N TRP A 239 8.10 10.16 17.94
CA TRP A 239 8.00 8.98 18.80
C TRP A 239 6.99 9.18 19.91
N CYS A 240 6.24 8.14 20.27
CA CYS A 240 5.27 8.19 21.36
C CYS A 240 5.03 6.81 21.99
N GLN A 241 4.36 6.80 23.13
CA GLN A 241 3.78 5.58 23.71
C GLN A 241 2.46 5.24 23.02
N ALA A 242 1.94 4.03 23.22
CA ALA A 242 0.60 3.67 22.74
C ALA A 242 -0.54 4.46 23.41
N SER A 243 -0.27 5.13 24.53
CA SER A 243 -1.18 6.10 25.15
C SER A 243 -1.22 7.45 24.40
N GLY A 244 -0.34 7.65 23.42
CA GLY A 244 -0.13 8.92 22.73
C GLY A 244 0.84 9.87 23.44
N ALA A 245 1.13 9.68 24.73
CA ALA A 245 2.09 10.51 25.46
C ALA A 245 3.52 10.35 24.90
N TYR A 246 4.39 11.33 25.17
CA TYR A 246 5.82 11.21 24.89
C TYR A 246 6.43 9.99 25.59
N SER A 247 7.36 9.31 24.91
CA SER A 247 8.08 8.18 25.48
C SER A 247 9.39 8.64 26.10
N SER A 248 9.67 8.26 27.34
CA SER A 248 11.00 8.47 27.95
C SER A 248 12.09 7.63 27.27
N GLN A 249 11.71 6.56 26.56
CA GLN A 249 12.63 5.75 25.76
C GLN A 249 13.09 6.47 24.48
N ALA A 250 12.44 7.59 24.12
CA ALA A 250 12.81 8.37 22.96
C ALA A 250 13.95 9.39 23.23
N SER A 251 14.57 9.37 24.42
CA SER A 251 15.58 10.35 24.84
C SER A 251 16.83 10.43 23.93
N GLY A 252 17.18 9.33 23.26
CA GLY A 252 18.28 9.29 22.29
C GLY A 252 17.95 9.80 20.89
N TYR A 253 16.68 10.08 20.60
CA TYR A 253 16.23 10.54 19.29
C TYR A 253 16.23 12.07 19.21
N ASN A 254 16.22 12.60 17.99
CA ASN A 254 16.15 14.03 17.74
C ASN A 254 15.00 14.66 18.54
N ARG A 255 15.32 15.71 19.33
CA ARG A 255 14.35 16.42 20.19
C ARG A 255 13.55 15.50 21.12
N GLU A 256 14.19 14.41 21.56
CA GLU A 256 13.59 13.37 22.39
C GLU A 256 12.32 12.75 21.78
N GLY A 257 12.18 12.83 20.45
CA GLY A 257 11.03 12.35 19.68
C GLY A 257 9.72 13.12 19.89
N LYS A 258 9.74 14.28 20.54
CA LYS A 258 8.53 15.01 20.98
C LYS A 258 7.91 15.91 19.91
N THR A 259 8.59 16.11 18.80
CA THR A 259 8.24 17.10 17.77
C THR A 259 7.81 16.43 16.47
N TYR A 260 7.16 17.18 15.58
CA TYR A 260 6.89 16.75 14.21
C TYR A 260 8.12 17.08 13.36
N THR A 261 9.03 16.12 13.15
CA THR A 261 10.20 16.30 12.28
C THR A 261 10.29 15.18 11.24
N TYR A 262 11.50 14.77 10.86
CA TYR A 262 11.76 13.96 9.66
C TYR A 262 11.15 12.56 9.73
N ASP A 263 10.97 11.99 10.92
CA ASP A 263 10.19 10.77 11.08
C ASP A 263 8.71 11.06 10.80
N ALA A 264 8.08 11.87 11.66
CA ALA A 264 6.65 12.19 11.66
C ALA A 264 6.15 12.73 10.31
N ALA A 265 7.03 13.38 9.54
CA ALA A 265 6.73 13.97 8.23
C ALA A 265 6.07 13.00 7.25
N ARG A 266 6.29 11.69 7.35
CA ARG A 266 5.70 10.69 6.44
C ARG A 266 4.26 10.32 6.80
N THR A 267 3.83 10.56 8.04
CA THR A 267 2.52 10.14 8.55
C THR A 267 1.35 10.62 7.67
N PRO A 268 1.28 11.89 7.22
CA PRO A 268 0.19 12.35 6.37
C PRO A 268 0.07 11.59 5.04
N TRP A 269 1.19 11.20 4.42
CA TRP A 269 1.18 10.34 3.25
C TRP A 269 0.64 8.94 3.57
N ARG A 270 1.21 8.26 4.57
CA ARG A 270 0.82 6.90 4.95
C ARG A 270 -0.68 6.79 5.24
N ILE A 271 -1.24 7.77 5.94
CA ILE A 271 -2.65 7.80 6.30
C ILE A 271 -3.53 8.19 5.11
N ALA A 272 -3.11 9.13 4.26
CA ALA A 272 -3.86 9.49 3.06
C ALA A 272 -4.11 8.29 2.15
N VAL A 273 -3.14 7.37 2.03
CA VAL A 273 -3.29 6.15 1.23
C VAL A 273 -4.50 5.30 1.67
N ASP A 274 -4.76 5.15 2.98
CA ASP A 274 -5.89 4.35 3.47
C ASP A 274 -7.24 4.99 3.11
N TYR A 275 -7.30 6.33 3.10
CA TYR A 275 -8.51 7.02 2.63
C TYR A 275 -8.69 6.86 1.12
N LEU A 276 -7.64 7.08 0.33
CA LEU A 276 -7.75 7.02 -1.13
C LEU A 276 -8.16 5.63 -1.62
N TRP A 277 -7.65 4.57 -0.99
CA TRP A 277 -7.93 3.20 -1.39
C TRP A 277 -9.22 2.63 -0.80
N TYR A 278 -9.55 2.95 0.46
CA TYR A 278 -10.65 2.30 1.18
C TYR A 278 -11.75 3.24 1.68
N GLY A 279 -11.61 4.56 1.50
CA GLY A 279 -12.58 5.53 1.99
C GLY A 279 -12.66 5.59 3.52
N ASN A 280 -11.62 5.16 4.24
CA ASN A 280 -11.65 5.06 5.70
C ASN A 280 -11.86 6.43 6.37
N ALA A 281 -12.82 6.51 7.29
CA ALA A 281 -13.22 7.77 7.92
C ALA A 281 -12.16 8.35 8.88
N ASP A 282 -11.45 7.50 9.63
CA ASP A 282 -10.36 7.94 10.52
C ASP A 282 -9.19 8.50 9.70
N ALA A 283 -8.87 7.84 8.58
CA ALA A 283 -7.88 8.30 7.62
C ALA A 283 -8.22 9.70 7.08
N LYS A 284 -9.48 9.88 6.64
CA LYS A 284 -9.99 11.17 6.17
C LYS A 284 -9.87 12.24 7.25
N ALA A 285 -10.28 11.92 8.48
CA ALA A 285 -10.26 12.88 9.59
C ALA A 285 -8.83 13.35 9.90
N TYR A 286 -7.87 12.44 9.97
CA TYR A 286 -6.45 12.80 10.21
C TYR A 286 -5.84 13.58 9.05
N ALA A 287 -6.02 13.12 7.81
CA ALA A 287 -5.45 13.77 6.65
C ALA A 287 -6.06 15.15 6.41
N LYS A 288 -7.36 15.34 6.68
CA LYS A 288 -7.99 16.66 6.69
C LYS A 288 -7.38 17.61 7.71
N LYS A 289 -7.14 17.17 8.96
CA LYS A 289 -6.43 17.98 9.97
C LYS A 289 -5.03 18.41 9.49
N SER A 290 -4.32 17.51 8.81
CA SER A 290 -2.99 17.77 8.25
C SER A 290 -3.05 18.79 7.11
N SER A 291 -4.00 18.65 6.19
CA SER A 291 -4.21 19.60 5.09
C SER A 291 -4.67 20.97 5.59
N ASP A 292 -5.58 21.01 6.57
CA ASP A 292 -6.08 22.26 7.15
C ASP A 292 -5.00 23.00 7.94
N PHE A 293 -4.06 22.29 8.59
CA PHE A 293 -2.90 22.94 9.19
C PHE A 293 -2.13 23.79 8.17
N VAL A 294 -1.81 23.21 7.01
CA VAL A 294 -1.10 23.96 5.96
C VAL A 294 -1.97 25.09 5.39
N ARG A 295 -3.22 24.79 5.05
CA ARG A 295 -4.11 25.74 4.38
C ARG A 295 -4.53 26.91 5.27
N LEU A 296 -4.85 26.63 6.53
CA LEU A 296 -5.45 27.60 7.45
C LEU A 296 -4.42 28.18 8.44
N ASN A 297 -3.55 27.35 9.02
CA ASN A 297 -2.59 27.83 10.02
C ASN A 297 -1.32 28.40 9.38
N LEU A 298 -0.83 27.79 8.31
CA LEU A 298 0.35 28.31 7.58
C LEU A 298 -0.01 29.25 6.43
N GLY A 299 -1.27 29.27 6.00
CA GLY A 299 -1.73 30.11 4.88
C GLY A 299 -1.30 29.62 3.49
N GLY A 300 -0.84 28.37 3.36
CA GLY A 300 -0.41 27.81 2.07
C GLY A 300 0.83 26.91 2.18
N SER A 301 1.05 26.10 1.14
CA SER A 301 2.15 25.13 1.11
C SER A 301 3.54 25.77 1.08
N SER A 302 3.68 26.96 0.49
CA SER A 302 4.95 27.70 0.40
C SER A 302 5.53 28.08 1.77
N ASN A 303 4.72 28.03 2.82
CA ASN A 303 5.12 28.33 4.20
C ASN A 303 5.44 27.06 5.01
N ILE A 304 5.36 25.88 4.41
CA ILE A 304 5.78 24.62 5.04
C ILE A 304 7.27 24.66 5.31
N LYS A 305 7.67 24.14 6.48
CA LYS A 305 9.04 24.02 6.94
C LYS A 305 9.32 22.62 7.49
N ASP A 306 10.59 22.30 7.68
CA ASP A 306 11.11 20.99 8.07
C ASP A 306 11.06 20.68 9.58
N GLY A 307 10.11 21.28 10.32
CA GLY A 307 9.92 20.91 11.70
C GLY A 307 8.99 21.83 12.49
N TYR A 308 8.11 21.21 13.29
CA TYR A 308 7.18 21.92 14.18
C TYR A 308 7.14 21.26 15.56
N ASN A 309 7.03 22.08 16.61
CA ASN A 309 6.48 21.60 17.87
C ASN A 309 5.02 21.18 17.64
N GLN A 310 4.51 20.24 18.43
CA GLN A 310 3.13 19.77 18.24
C GLN A 310 2.09 20.87 18.42
N ASN A 311 2.36 21.90 19.23
CA ASN A 311 1.50 23.08 19.35
C ASN A 311 1.50 24.00 18.10
N GLY A 312 2.16 23.61 17.01
CA GLY A 312 2.25 24.36 15.76
C GLY A 312 3.39 25.37 15.68
N THR A 313 4.15 25.58 16.76
CA THR A 313 5.29 26.51 16.75
C THR A 313 6.38 25.99 15.84
N LEU A 314 6.86 26.84 14.94
CA LEU A 314 7.93 26.52 14.01
C LEU A 314 9.26 26.26 14.73
N ILE A 315 9.95 25.19 14.37
CA ILE A 315 11.32 24.89 14.84
C ILE A 315 12.29 24.54 13.72
N GLY A 316 11.78 24.22 12.53
CA GLY A 316 12.53 24.04 11.30
C GLY A 316 12.78 25.37 10.57
N GLN A 317 13.63 25.33 9.55
CA GLN A 317 14.01 26.49 8.74
C GLN A 317 13.87 26.23 7.23
N TRP A 318 14.01 24.97 6.80
CA TRP A 318 14.08 24.58 5.40
C TRP A 318 12.71 24.26 4.84
N HIS A 319 12.48 24.60 3.59
CA HIS A 319 11.29 24.23 2.83
C HIS A 319 11.70 23.14 1.83
N ASN A 320 11.26 21.90 2.06
CA ASN A 320 11.77 20.73 1.34
C ASN A 320 10.70 19.68 1.04
N ALA A 321 11.03 18.75 0.14
CA ALA A 321 10.04 17.84 -0.44
C ALA A 321 9.50 16.80 0.55
N THR A 322 10.26 16.46 1.58
CA THR A 322 9.85 15.52 2.64
C THR A 322 8.56 15.97 3.31
N PHE A 323 8.46 17.26 3.64
CA PHE A 323 7.31 17.84 4.35
C PHE A 323 6.24 18.30 3.37
N VAL A 324 6.63 19.02 2.32
CA VAL A 324 5.69 19.58 1.33
C VAL A 324 4.88 18.48 0.66
N GLY A 325 5.54 17.40 0.23
CA GLY A 325 4.85 16.34 -0.50
C GLY A 325 3.94 15.49 0.39
N ALA A 326 4.32 15.23 1.65
CA ALA A 326 3.45 14.52 2.58
C ALA A 326 2.15 15.29 2.85
N PHE A 327 2.25 16.60 3.10
CA PHE A 327 1.07 17.44 3.26
C PHE A 327 0.26 17.58 1.97
N ALA A 328 0.91 17.61 0.80
CA ALA A 328 0.22 17.55 -0.49
C ALA A 328 -0.58 16.23 -0.65
N CYS A 329 -0.02 15.08 -0.25
CA CYS A 329 -0.76 13.82 -0.21
C CYS A 329 -1.96 13.89 0.73
N ALA A 330 -1.82 14.50 1.92
CA ALA A 330 -2.94 14.69 2.82
C ALA A 330 -4.04 15.61 2.25
N ALA A 331 -3.67 16.60 1.43
CA ALA A 331 -4.64 17.45 0.73
C ALA A 331 -5.51 16.69 -0.28
N MET A 332 -5.09 15.50 -0.74
CA MET A 332 -5.94 14.60 -1.53
C MET A 332 -7.12 14.06 -0.72
N ALA A 333 -6.99 13.93 0.60
CA ALA A 333 -8.09 13.58 1.50
C ALA A 333 -8.79 14.81 2.10
N GLY A 334 -8.33 16.01 1.74
CA GLY A 334 -8.94 17.29 2.12
C GLY A 334 -10.14 17.64 1.25
N GLU A 335 -10.56 18.91 1.34
CA GLU A 335 -11.81 19.40 0.72
C GLU A 335 -11.58 20.61 -0.21
N ASN A 336 -10.32 20.99 -0.46
CA ASN A 336 -10.00 22.21 -1.20
C ASN A 336 -9.09 21.94 -2.41
N GLN A 337 -9.68 21.97 -3.60
CA GLN A 337 -8.99 21.68 -4.86
C GLN A 337 -7.86 22.69 -5.16
N THR A 338 -8.09 23.98 -4.92
CA THR A 338 -7.08 25.03 -5.16
C THR A 338 -5.84 24.81 -4.30
N HIS A 339 -6.02 24.45 -3.03
CA HIS A 339 -4.94 24.13 -2.11
C HIS A 339 -4.17 22.87 -2.54
N LEU A 340 -4.87 21.81 -2.97
CA LEU A 340 -4.21 20.61 -3.51
C LEU A 340 -3.39 20.92 -4.76
N ASN A 341 -3.95 21.68 -5.71
CA ASN A 341 -3.25 22.09 -6.93
C ASN A 341 -2.00 22.92 -6.62
N ALA A 342 -2.10 23.86 -5.66
CA ALA A 342 -0.97 24.67 -5.21
C ALA A 342 0.11 23.80 -4.56
N SER A 343 -0.28 22.87 -3.68
CA SER A 343 0.66 21.96 -2.99
C SER A 343 1.36 21.01 -3.96
N TYR A 344 0.66 20.55 -5.02
CA TYR A 344 1.27 19.79 -6.11
C TYR A 344 2.32 20.61 -6.86
N THR A 345 1.98 21.84 -7.27
CA THR A 345 2.92 22.74 -7.97
C THR A 345 4.16 23.01 -7.12
N ASP A 346 3.96 23.28 -5.84
CA ASP A 346 5.02 23.57 -4.87
C ASP A 346 5.99 22.39 -4.74
N LEU A 347 5.46 21.17 -4.52
CA LEU A 347 6.27 19.95 -4.51
C LEU A 347 7.08 19.80 -5.80
N ASN A 348 6.46 20.04 -6.96
CA ASN A 348 7.13 19.85 -8.25
C ASN A 348 8.32 20.80 -8.42
N GLN A 349 8.21 22.04 -7.93
CA GLN A 349 9.25 23.08 -8.01
C GLN A 349 10.47 22.81 -7.12
N LEU A 350 10.35 21.97 -6.10
CA LEU A 350 11.47 21.62 -5.22
C LEU A 350 12.52 20.77 -5.94
N ASN A 351 13.74 21.28 -6.03
CA ASN A 351 14.83 20.63 -6.77
C ASN A 351 15.99 20.25 -5.82
N GLU A 352 15.86 19.08 -5.20
CA GLU A 352 16.82 18.57 -4.20
C GLU A 352 17.40 17.20 -4.63
N PRO A 353 17.91 17.04 -5.86
CA PRO A 353 18.13 15.73 -6.48
C PRO A 353 19.19 14.88 -5.78
N ASN A 354 20.06 15.49 -4.97
CA ASN A 354 21.15 14.82 -4.25
C ASN A 354 20.80 14.51 -2.78
N SER A 355 19.65 14.97 -2.28
CA SER A 355 19.17 14.63 -0.93
C SER A 355 18.43 13.30 -1.01
N TYR A 356 19.00 12.23 -0.43
CA TYR A 356 18.42 10.88 -0.49
C TYR A 356 16.98 10.92 0.01
N PHE A 357 16.78 11.46 1.21
CA PHE A 357 15.46 11.40 1.85
C PHE A 357 14.44 12.29 1.14
N ASN A 358 14.80 13.55 0.87
CA ASN A 358 13.88 14.50 0.23
C ASN A 358 13.48 14.04 -1.18
N HIS A 359 14.44 13.59 -2.00
CA HIS A 359 14.13 13.20 -3.36
C HIS A 359 13.44 11.84 -3.45
N THR A 360 13.81 10.87 -2.62
CA THR A 360 13.12 9.56 -2.58
C THR A 360 11.65 9.73 -2.20
N LEU A 361 11.36 10.51 -1.15
CA LEU A 361 10.00 10.79 -0.73
C LEU A 361 9.25 11.66 -1.75
N LYS A 362 9.89 12.67 -2.37
CA LYS A 362 9.31 13.41 -3.50
C LYS A 362 8.78 12.47 -4.57
N THR A 363 9.56 11.46 -4.95
CA THR A 363 9.18 10.49 -5.98
C THR A 363 7.98 9.65 -5.55
N LEU A 364 7.98 9.09 -4.33
CA LEU A 364 6.87 8.32 -3.80
C LEU A 364 5.57 9.15 -3.71
N TYR A 365 5.66 10.37 -3.20
CA TYR A 365 4.52 11.29 -3.13
C TYR A 365 4.01 11.66 -4.52
N SER A 366 4.91 11.91 -5.48
CA SER A 366 4.55 12.17 -6.86
C SER A 366 3.80 11.00 -7.48
N PHE A 367 4.21 9.75 -7.19
CA PHE A 367 3.50 8.57 -7.68
C PHE A 367 2.06 8.55 -7.14
N LEU A 368 1.84 8.84 -5.86
CA LEU A 368 0.49 8.91 -5.31
C LEU A 368 -0.34 10.06 -5.92
N LEU A 369 0.20 11.28 -5.91
CA LEU A 369 -0.47 12.49 -6.41
C LEU A 369 -0.89 12.40 -7.88
N THR A 370 -0.16 11.60 -8.66
CA THR A 370 -0.39 11.39 -10.11
C THR A 370 -1.18 10.11 -10.43
N GLY A 371 -1.59 9.32 -9.44
CA GLY A 371 -2.36 8.08 -9.66
C GLY A 371 -1.51 6.89 -10.10
N ASN A 372 -0.21 6.92 -9.83
CA ASN A 372 0.75 5.86 -10.14
C ASN A 372 1.12 5.00 -8.91
N PHE A 373 0.61 5.33 -7.71
CA PHE A 373 0.68 4.51 -6.49
C PHE A 373 -0.71 3.93 -6.16
N TYR A 374 -1.13 2.92 -6.92
CA TYR A 374 -2.48 2.35 -6.88
C TYR A 374 -2.57 1.09 -5.98
N LEU A 375 -3.76 0.77 -5.48
CA LEU A 375 -4.04 -0.50 -4.80
C LEU A 375 -3.95 -1.66 -5.82
N PRO A 376 -2.98 -2.60 -5.73
CA PRO A 376 -2.92 -3.73 -6.65
C PRO A 376 -4.09 -4.69 -6.40
N GLU A 377 -4.67 -5.25 -7.47
CA GLU A 377 -5.69 -6.27 -7.32
C GLU A 377 -5.06 -7.56 -6.77
N THR A 378 -5.35 -7.89 -5.51
CA THR A 378 -4.89 -9.15 -4.94
C THR A 378 -5.82 -10.27 -5.40
N LYS A 379 -5.37 -11.11 -6.34
CA LYS A 379 -6.07 -12.36 -6.70
C LYS A 379 -6.00 -13.34 -5.52
N ASN A 380 -6.94 -13.22 -4.60
CA ASN A 380 -7.36 -14.34 -3.81
C ASN A 380 -8.49 -15.03 -4.56
N LEU A 381 -8.37 -16.34 -4.77
CA LEU A 381 -9.52 -17.22 -5.01
C LEU A 381 -10.35 -17.35 -3.71
N SER A 382 -10.49 -16.26 -2.98
CA SER A 382 -11.50 -16.13 -1.96
C SER A 382 -12.78 -15.85 -2.71
N THR A 383 -13.75 -16.74 -2.59
CA THR A 383 -15.16 -16.34 -2.69
C THR A 383 -15.40 -15.38 -1.53
N GLY A 384 -14.92 -14.14 -1.64
CA GLY A 384 -15.43 -13.06 -0.80
C GLY A 384 -16.93 -13.06 -1.05
N ASP A 385 -17.70 -13.38 -0.03
CA ASP A 385 -19.13 -13.13 -0.02
C ASP A 385 -19.31 -11.64 -0.30
N PHE A 386 -19.55 -11.31 -1.57
CA PHE A 386 -19.87 -9.96 -1.99
C PHE A 386 -21.39 -9.82 -1.94
N ASP A 387 -21.84 -8.86 -1.13
CA ASP A 387 -23.20 -8.36 -1.03
C ASP A 387 -23.70 -7.85 -2.41
N VAL A 388 -24.16 -8.78 -3.23
CA VAL A 388 -25.37 -8.55 -4.00
C VAL A 388 -26.48 -8.91 -3.05
N GLU A 389 -27.19 -7.91 -2.55
CA GLU A 389 -28.38 -8.00 -1.70
C GLU A 389 -28.89 -9.44 -1.53
N LYS A 390 -28.47 -10.08 -0.43
CA LYS A 390 -28.91 -11.44 -0.04
C LYS A 390 -30.45 -11.60 -0.03
N SER A 391 -31.17 -10.48 -0.08
CA SER A 391 -32.63 -10.30 -0.13
C SER A 391 -33.29 -10.42 -1.52
N THR A 392 -32.58 -10.34 -2.65
CA THR A 392 -33.22 -10.39 -3.99
C THR A 392 -33.16 -11.75 -4.68
N VAL A 393 -32.29 -12.66 -4.21
CA VAL A 393 -32.15 -14.00 -4.79
C VAL A 393 -32.57 -15.08 -3.79
N THR A 394 -33.74 -15.67 -4.03
CA THR A 394 -34.34 -16.71 -3.17
C THR A 394 -34.61 -18.00 -3.94
N LEU A 395 -34.56 -19.13 -3.23
CA LEU A 395 -34.90 -20.45 -3.74
C LEU A 395 -36.00 -21.05 -2.87
N TYR A 396 -37.15 -21.36 -3.46
CA TYR A 396 -38.27 -21.94 -2.72
C TYR A 396 -39.15 -22.87 -3.59
N PRO A 397 -39.75 -23.93 -3.04
CA PRO A 397 -39.47 -24.47 -1.72
C PRO A 397 -38.07 -25.09 -1.66
N ASN A 398 -37.45 -25.06 -0.48
CA ASN A 398 -36.20 -25.76 -0.21
C ASN A 398 -36.23 -26.29 1.24
N PRO A 399 -36.30 -27.62 1.46
CA PRO A 399 -36.21 -28.69 0.46
C PRO A 399 -37.37 -28.72 -0.56
N SER A 400 -37.13 -29.31 -1.73
CA SER A 400 -38.12 -29.54 -2.78
C SER A 400 -38.25 -31.04 -3.11
N ASN A 401 -39.41 -31.47 -3.61
CA ASN A 401 -39.59 -32.84 -4.12
C ASN A 401 -39.08 -32.96 -5.56
N ASP A 402 -39.53 -32.08 -6.45
CA ASP A 402 -39.17 -32.12 -7.88
C ASP A 402 -38.87 -30.74 -8.47
N LYS A 403 -39.45 -29.68 -7.90
CA LYS A 403 -39.49 -28.34 -8.51
C LYS A 403 -39.22 -27.24 -7.51
N PHE A 404 -38.40 -26.28 -7.87
CA PHE A 404 -38.18 -25.08 -7.06
C PHE A 404 -38.11 -23.85 -7.95
N THR A 405 -38.52 -22.72 -7.40
CA THR A 405 -38.47 -21.41 -8.03
C THR A 405 -37.18 -20.71 -7.63
N VAL A 406 -36.51 -20.15 -8.63
CA VAL A 406 -35.40 -19.21 -8.48
C VAL A 406 -35.94 -17.82 -8.70
N SER A 407 -35.96 -17.00 -7.64
CA SER A 407 -36.16 -15.56 -7.77
C SER A 407 -34.79 -14.92 -8.05
N ALA A 408 -34.61 -14.28 -9.20
CA ALA A 408 -33.37 -13.64 -9.62
C ALA A 408 -33.65 -12.57 -10.69
N PRO A 409 -32.78 -11.54 -10.84
CA PRO A 409 -32.95 -10.53 -11.87
C PRO A 409 -33.09 -11.12 -13.29
N GLU A 410 -33.83 -10.44 -14.16
CA GLU A 410 -33.93 -10.81 -15.57
C GLU A 410 -32.54 -10.89 -16.24
N ASN A 411 -32.42 -11.73 -17.26
CA ASN A 411 -31.18 -11.99 -17.99
C ASN A 411 -30.06 -12.67 -17.18
N SER A 412 -30.36 -13.23 -16.01
CA SER A 412 -29.42 -14.04 -15.25
C SER A 412 -29.28 -15.44 -15.85
N ILE A 413 -28.10 -16.05 -15.75
CA ILE A 413 -27.85 -17.46 -16.09
C ILE A 413 -27.94 -18.27 -14.81
N VAL A 414 -28.85 -19.23 -14.75
CA VAL A 414 -29.03 -20.18 -13.66
C VAL A 414 -28.45 -21.53 -14.09
N SER A 415 -27.38 -21.95 -13.44
CA SER A 415 -26.74 -23.26 -13.64
C SER A 415 -27.00 -24.14 -12.40
N VAL A 416 -27.58 -25.32 -12.62
CA VAL A 416 -27.78 -26.36 -11.60
C VAL A 416 -26.62 -27.33 -11.67
N ILE A 417 -25.95 -27.54 -10.55
CA ILE A 417 -24.72 -28.32 -10.44
C ILE A 417 -24.97 -29.46 -9.45
N SER A 418 -24.65 -30.69 -9.86
CA SER A 418 -24.74 -31.88 -8.99
C SER A 418 -23.68 -31.87 -7.89
N ALA A 419 -23.81 -32.76 -6.91
CA ALA A 419 -22.83 -32.91 -5.83
C ALA A 419 -21.40 -33.25 -6.33
N GLU A 420 -21.30 -33.87 -7.51
CA GLU A 420 -20.04 -34.20 -8.18
C GLU A 420 -19.46 -33.03 -9.00
N GLY A 421 -20.11 -31.87 -8.99
CA GLY A 421 -19.65 -30.67 -9.70
C GLY A 421 -20.02 -30.59 -11.17
N LYS A 422 -20.89 -31.48 -11.67
CA LYS A 422 -21.36 -31.47 -13.07
C LYS A 422 -22.54 -30.51 -13.23
N ILE A 423 -22.48 -29.63 -14.23
CA ILE A 423 -23.66 -28.84 -14.64
C ILE A 423 -24.68 -29.79 -15.28
N ILE A 424 -25.84 -29.92 -14.66
CA ILE A 424 -26.93 -30.80 -15.12
C ILE A 424 -28.05 -30.03 -15.83
N LEU A 425 -28.17 -28.73 -15.55
CA LEU A 425 -29.14 -27.85 -16.20
C LEU A 425 -28.56 -26.44 -16.23
N GLU A 426 -28.78 -25.73 -17.32
CA GLU A 426 -28.46 -24.31 -17.43
C GLU A 426 -29.55 -23.59 -18.20
N GLN A 427 -30.06 -22.49 -17.65
CA GLN A 427 -31.10 -21.69 -18.30
C GLN A 427 -30.94 -20.21 -17.99
N LYS A 428 -31.38 -19.36 -18.93
CA LYS A 428 -31.38 -17.91 -18.76
C LYS A 428 -32.75 -17.45 -18.26
N THR A 429 -32.79 -16.57 -17.25
CA THR A 429 -34.03 -16.02 -16.72
C THR A 429 -34.62 -14.99 -17.70
N THR A 430 -35.90 -15.14 -17.99
CA THR A 430 -36.70 -14.19 -18.79
C THR A 430 -37.62 -13.33 -17.92
N THR A 431 -37.87 -13.78 -16.69
CA THR A 431 -38.71 -13.13 -15.68
C THR A 431 -38.01 -13.25 -14.32
N GLU A 432 -38.41 -12.41 -13.36
CA GLU A 432 -37.85 -12.42 -12.00
C GLU A 432 -37.95 -13.80 -11.32
N ASN A 433 -39.04 -14.52 -11.51
CA ASN A 433 -39.22 -15.87 -11.00
C ASN A 433 -39.08 -16.87 -12.13
N THR A 434 -38.21 -17.86 -11.96
CA THR A 434 -37.98 -18.93 -12.93
C THR A 434 -38.11 -20.29 -12.24
N GLU A 435 -39.00 -21.16 -12.73
CA GLU A 435 -39.13 -22.53 -12.21
C GLU A 435 -38.01 -23.43 -12.76
N ILE A 436 -37.44 -24.25 -11.88
CA ILE A 436 -36.49 -25.31 -12.21
C ILE A 436 -37.17 -26.64 -11.87
N ASN A 437 -37.17 -27.56 -12.83
CA ASN A 437 -37.73 -28.90 -12.67
C ASN A 437 -36.62 -29.95 -12.73
N LEU A 438 -36.45 -30.69 -11.63
CA LEU A 438 -35.48 -31.76 -11.47
C LEU A 438 -36.13 -33.14 -11.23
N ALA A 439 -37.40 -33.35 -11.62
CA ALA A 439 -38.13 -34.62 -11.41
C ALA A 439 -37.42 -35.88 -11.94
N ASN A 440 -36.51 -35.74 -12.91
CA ASN A 440 -35.77 -36.85 -13.51
C ASN A 440 -34.37 -37.05 -12.91
N TYR A 441 -34.05 -36.37 -11.81
CA TYR A 441 -32.75 -36.42 -11.16
C TYR A 441 -32.86 -37.05 -9.77
N SER A 442 -31.76 -37.66 -9.30
CA SER A 442 -31.71 -38.32 -8.00
C SER A 442 -31.92 -37.33 -6.85
N SER A 443 -32.54 -37.80 -5.76
CA SER A 443 -32.60 -37.01 -4.53
C SER A 443 -31.19 -36.74 -3.99
N GLY A 444 -30.98 -35.55 -3.42
CA GLY A 444 -29.66 -35.12 -2.99
C GLY A 444 -29.46 -33.60 -2.97
N LEU A 445 -28.21 -33.20 -2.74
CA LEU A 445 -27.79 -31.80 -2.70
C LEU A 445 -27.43 -31.32 -4.10
N TYR A 446 -28.01 -30.18 -4.48
CA TYR A 446 -27.67 -29.45 -5.70
C TYR A 446 -27.19 -28.04 -5.36
N LEU A 447 -26.22 -27.54 -6.14
CA LEU A 447 -25.76 -26.16 -6.08
C LEU A 447 -26.35 -25.38 -7.26
N ILE A 448 -26.98 -24.26 -6.96
CA ILE A 448 -27.61 -23.37 -7.94
C ILE A 448 -26.74 -22.13 -8.05
N LYS A 449 -26.00 -22.02 -9.15
CA LYS A 449 -25.18 -20.85 -9.46
C LYS A 449 -26.00 -19.91 -10.34
N ILE A 450 -26.21 -18.68 -9.88
CA ILE A 450 -26.88 -17.62 -10.63
C ILE A 450 -25.85 -16.56 -11.01
N THR A 451 -25.75 -16.24 -12.30
CA THR A 451 -24.76 -15.29 -12.85
C THR A 451 -25.46 -14.18 -13.61
N ASN A 452 -25.15 -12.91 -13.31
CA ASN A 452 -25.68 -11.75 -14.04
C ASN A 452 -24.53 -10.78 -14.34
N GLY A 453 -24.20 -10.60 -15.61
CA GLY A 453 -22.99 -9.89 -16.04
C GLY A 453 -21.73 -10.57 -15.46
N ASN A 454 -20.87 -9.79 -14.79
CA ASN A 454 -19.65 -10.28 -14.14
C ASN A 454 -19.87 -10.75 -12.69
N LYS A 455 -21.12 -10.82 -12.22
CA LYS A 455 -21.48 -11.17 -10.84
C LYS A 455 -22.06 -12.56 -10.79
N SER A 456 -21.77 -13.33 -9.73
CA SER A 456 -22.41 -14.64 -9.50
C SER A 456 -22.66 -14.91 -8.03
N ILE A 457 -23.75 -15.61 -7.72
CA ILE A 457 -24.10 -16.13 -6.39
C ILE A 457 -24.38 -17.62 -6.48
N THR A 458 -24.02 -18.39 -5.45
CA THR A 458 -24.36 -19.82 -5.36
C THR A 458 -25.22 -20.08 -4.14
N LYS A 459 -26.31 -20.82 -4.32
CA LYS A 459 -27.25 -21.25 -3.27
C LYS A 459 -27.38 -22.77 -3.30
N LYS A 460 -27.76 -23.39 -2.18
CA LYS A 460 -27.99 -24.83 -2.10
C LYS A 460 -29.48 -25.17 -2.15
N VAL A 461 -29.84 -26.27 -2.82
CA VAL A 461 -31.19 -26.88 -2.78
C VAL A 461 -31.05 -28.35 -2.41
N LEU A 462 -31.95 -28.80 -1.54
CA LEU A 462 -32.11 -30.22 -1.19
C LEU A 462 -33.32 -30.77 -1.97
N LEU A 463 -33.07 -31.74 -2.85
CA LEU A 463 -34.11 -32.52 -3.53
C LEU A 463 -34.39 -33.79 -2.70
N LYS A 464 -35.66 -34.04 -2.38
CA LYS A 464 -36.10 -35.14 -1.50
C LYS A 464 -36.38 -36.43 -2.24
#